data_AF-A0A1H7V784-F1
#
_entry.id   AF-A0A1H7V784-F1
#
_cell.length_a   1.000
_cell.length_b   1.000
_cell.length_c   1.000
_cell.angle_alpha   90.00
_cell.angle_beta   90.00
_cell.angle_gamma   90.00
#
_symmetry.space_group_name_H-M   'P 1'
#
loop_
_entity.id
_entity.type
_entity.pdbx_description
1 polymer ?
#
loop_
_entity_poly.entity_id
_entity_poly.type
_entity_poly.pdbx_seq_one_letter_code
_entity_poly.pdbx_strand_id
1 'polypeptide(L)'
;MPLPAGLREVGVSFRGAGGLALQGSVISAADAPPGRPGVVLVHGAGTGTPREKLLGEAVEFARQGLSALIYDKRSEGYSRYSRSYVQLADDAAGAVEVLRRQPGVDPAKVGVWGLSEGGWVAPLAATRSDGVAFVVVVGGNALQPLRQQTWAVAAGLRKAGVGGSLVERAEPTMYRVIADGGLFPEPYYDAEATLAKVRQPVLAIWGVHDLLTPPVETPPIFARALESGGNRRYTFRFFDGDHAAHRTPDGGVTRLPELASGYPELVGSWVRDATAGRAPVARVSGPDPVQADDSVGVPPTAWWESAPVQAIVLVLLVAGFLSCPAVAVARRLRRRRPGAGARVGGAAVVSGAGLVVTVGGLAYAFTVFMQGGKLASPGPMLGDRPVLWLLLQVLAVVTAVATVLTALARRRVTDRGARLRAAVLVATGALFVPWAFYWGLLMP
;
A
#
# COMPACT_ATOMS: atom_id res chain seq x y z
N MET A 1 2.33 25.53 9.26
CA MET A 1 3.62 26.11 9.69
C MET A 1 3.77 27.45 8.97
N PRO A 2 4.00 28.58 9.66
CA PRO A 2 4.25 29.84 8.99
C PRO A 2 5.55 29.74 8.16
N LEU A 3 5.59 30.45 7.03
CA LEU A 3 6.78 30.45 6.18
C LEU A 3 7.97 31.08 6.95
N PRO A 4 9.15 30.44 6.99
CA PRO A 4 10.32 31.01 7.67
C PRO A 4 10.75 32.36 7.10
N ALA A 5 11.40 33.18 7.93
CA ALA A 5 11.99 34.44 7.50
C ALA A 5 13.00 34.24 6.36
N GLY A 6 13.07 35.20 5.43
CA GLY A 6 13.95 35.14 4.25
C GLY A 6 13.39 34.31 3.08
N LEU A 7 12.24 33.66 3.24
CA LEU A 7 11.52 33.00 2.15
C LEU A 7 10.29 33.80 1.73
N ARG A 8 9.87 33.59 0.48
CA ARG A 8 8.66 34.14 -0.11
C ARG A 8 7.80 33.01 -0.68
N GLU A 9 6.49 33.14 -0.48
CA GLU A 9 5.47 32.31 -1.10
C GLU A 9 4.67 33.11 -2.14
N VAL A 10 4.40 32.50 -3.28
CA VAL A 10 3.51 33.03 -4.32
C VAL A 10 2.45 31.99 -4.65
N GLY A 11 1.18 32.31 -4.42
CA GLY A 11 0.06 31.47 -4.81
C GLY A 11 -0.09 31.39 -6.32
N VAL A 12 -0.33 30.17 -6.83
CA VAL A 12 -0.55 29.89 -8.25
C VAL A 12 -1.75 28.98 -8.45
N SER A 13 -2.35 29.02 -9.63
CA SER A 13 -3.33 28.03 -10.06
C SER A 13 -2.99 27.54 -11.46
N PHE A 14 -3.34 26.30 -11.76
CA PHE A 14 -3.07 25.69 -13.06
C PHE A 14 -4.12 24.63 -13.39
N ARG A 15 -4.11 24.17 -14.65
CA ARG A 15 -5.01 23.12 -15.13
C ARG A 15 -4.25 21.81 -15.18
N GLY A 16 -4.77 20.80 -14.47
CA GLY A 16 -4.30 19.43 -14.53
C GLY A 16 -5.10 18.59 -15.54
N ALA A 17 -5.08 17.27 -15.36
CA ALA A 17 -5.75 16.32 -16.23
C ALA A 17 -7.26 16.58 -16.29
N GLY A 18 -7.83 16.57 -17.49
CA GLY A 18 -9.26 16.85 -17.71
C GLY A 18 -9.65 18.32 -17.47
N GLY A 19 -8.68 19.24 -17.37
CA GLY A 19 -8.96 20.67 -17.14
C GLY A 19 -9.29 21.01 -15.69
N LEU A 20 -9.05 20.09 -14.75
CA LEU A 20 -9.24 20.34 -13.32
C LEU A 20 -8.35 21.51 -12.87
N ALA A 21 -8.94 22.53 -12.21
CA ALA A 21 -8.17 23.62 -11.62
C ALA A 21 -7.54 23.14 -10.31
N LEU A 22 -6.21 23.18 -10.22
CA LEU A 22 -5.46 22.87 -9.01
C LEU A 22 -4.79 24.13 -8.49
N GLN A 23 -4.68 24.22 -7.16
CA GLN A 23 -4.08 25.34 -6.46
C GLN A 23 -2.69 24.94 -5.98
N GLY A 24 -1.73 25.84 -6.06
CA GLY A 24 -0.38 25.62 -5.60
C GLY A 24 0.28 26.86 -5.04
N SER A 25 1.47 26.67 -4.50
CA SER A 25 2.30 27.69 -3.90
C SER A 25 3.74 27.49 -4.35
N VAL A 26 4.36 28.55 -4.82
CA VAL A 26 5.78 28.59 -5.20
C VAL A 26 6.56 29.20 -4.05
N ILE A 27 7.45 28.40 -3.46
CA ILE A 27 8.31 28.77 -2.34
C ILE A 27 9.72 29.01 -2.86
N SER A 28 10.32 30.13 -2.47
CA SER A 28 11.69 30.44 -2.85
C SER A 28 12.34 31.45 -1.90
N ALA A 29 13.68 31.59 -1.94
CA ALA A 29 14.35 32.67 -1.21
C ALA A 29 13.89 34.05 -1.71
N ALA A 30 13.69 34.98 -0.78
CA ALA A 30 13.13 36.31 -1.08
C ALA A 30 14.03 37.15 -1.99
N ASP A 31 15.34 36.95 -1.89
CA ASP A 31 16.43 37.61 -2.62
C ASP A 31 17.05 36.71 -3.70
N ALA A 32 16.37 35.63 -4.07
CA ALA A 32 16.91 34.66 -5.02
C ALA A 32 17.25 35.29 -6.38
N PRO A 33 18.41 34.95 -6.97
CA PRO A 33 18.80 35.45 -8.27
C PRO A 33 17.89 34.91 -9.40
N PRO A 34 17.78 35.63 -10.53
CA PRO A 34 17.07 35.12 -11.70
C PRO A 34 17.82 33.94 -12.35
N GLY A 35 17.10 33.15 -13.16
CA GLY A 35 17.66 31.99 -13.86
C GLY A 35 17.84 30.74 -12.99
N ARG A 36 17.14 30.67 -11.86
CA ARG A 36 17.24 29.56 -10.90
C ARG A 36 16.48 28.32 -11.37
N PRO A 37 16.94 27.11 -11.01
CA PRO A 37 16.20 25.88 -11.26
C PRO A 37 14.89 25.83 -10.46
N GLY A 38 13.90 25.14 -11.01
CA GLY A 38 12.60 24.90 -10.37
C GLY A 38 12.36 23.42 -10.12
N VAL A 39 11.60 23.09 -9.08
CA VAL A 39 11.17 21.72 -8.79
C VAL A 39 9.69 21.68 -8.39
N VAL A 40 8.91 20.84 -9.05
CA VAL A 40 7.51 20.54 -8.68
C VAL A 40 7.48 19.34 -7.75
N LEU A 41 6.87 19.47 -6.58
CA LEU A 41 6.79 18.39 -5.58
C LEU A 41 5.44 17.68 -5.66
N VAL A 42 5.47 16.39 -5.95
CA VAL A 42 4.31 15.50 -6.10
C VAL A 42 4.13 14.63 -4.84
N HIS A 43 2.97 14.71 -4.21
CA HIS A 43 2.66 13.94 -3.01
C HIS A 43 2.62 12.43 -3.23
N GLY A 44 2.89 11.70 -2.13
CA GLY A 44 2.50 10.30 -1.97
C GLY A 44 0.99 10.09 -1.92
N ALA A 45 0.56 8.85 -1.68
CA ALA A 45 -0.86 8.48 -1.73
C ALA A 45 -1.73 9.29 -0.75
N GLY A 46 -2.96 9.62 -1.18
CA GLY A 46 -3.96 10.34 -0.37
C GLY A 46 -4.80 11.33 -1.19
N THR A 47 -6.12 11.14 -1.19
CA THR A 47 -7.10 12.04 -1.83
C THR A 47 -7.07 13.42 -1.21
N GLY A 48 -7.07 14.48 -2.04
CA GLY A 48 -7.24 15.84 -1.54
C GLY A 48 -6.16 16.27 -0.54
N THR A 49 -4.99 15.64 -0.60
CA THR A 49 -3.91 15.92 0.34
C THR A 49 -3.48 17.38 0.18
N PRO A 50 -3.47 18.18 1.26
CA PRO A 50 -3.12 19.59 1.19
C PRO A 50 -1.64 19.78 0.84
N ARG A 51 -1.33 20.84 0.08
CA ARG A 51 0.03 21.17 -0.37
C ARG A 51 1.01 21.32 0.79
N GLU A 52 0.54 21.81 1.94
CA GLU A 52 1.34 22.09 3.14
C GLU A 52 2.01 20.83 3.71
N LYS A 53 1.54 19.63 3.34
CA LYS A 53 2.20 18.38 3.71
C LYS A 53 3.63 18.26 3.18
N LEU A 54 3.98 19.00 2.11
CA LEU A 54 5.32 19.05 1.51
C LEU A 54 6.04 20.38 1.77
N LEU A 55 5.52 21.21 2.69
CA LEU A 55 6.10 22.53 2.96
C LEU A 55 7.50 22.44 3.56
N GLY A 56 7.79 21.40 4.35
CA GLY A 56 9.13 21.20 4.93
C GLY A 56 10.19 21.01 3.84
N GLU A 57 9.93 20.11 2.90
CA GLU A 57 10.78 19.87 1.74
C GLU A 57 10.91 21.11 0.86
N ALA A 58 9.81 21.80 0.59
CA ALA A 58 9.81 23.02 -0.22
C ALA A 58 10.66 24.14 0.41
N VAL A 59 10.57 24.31 1.73
CA VAL A 59 11.39 25.26 2.51
C VAL A 59 12.87 24.92 2.40
N GLU A 60 13.24 23.65 2.62
CA GLU A 60 14.65 23.27 2.56
C GLU A 60 15.20 23.37 1.13
N PHE A 61 14.43 23.00 0.10
CA PHE A 61 14.85 23.17 -1.29
C PHE A 61 14.97 24.64 -1.69
N ALA A 62 14.09 25.51 -1.19
CA ALA A 62 14.19 26.95 -1.39
C ALA A 62 15.47 27.52 -0.78
N ARG A 63 15.88 27.05 0.41
CA ARG A 63 17.17 27.42 1.04
C ARG A 63 18.38 26.96 0.23
N GLN A 64 18.23 25.91 -0.58
CA GLN A 64 19.27 25.44 -1.50
C GLN A 64 19.27 26.17 -2.84
N GLY A 65 18.47 27.24 -2.99
CA GLY A 65 18.42 28.11 -4.16
C GLY A 65 17.45 27.66 -5.26
N LEU A 66 16.53 26.74 -4.96
CA LEU A 66 15.51 26.28 -5.90
C LEU A 66 14.21 27.09 -5.76
N SER A 67 13.42 27.15 -6.82
CA SER A 67 11.99 27.49 -6.71
C SER A 67 11.18 26.21 -6.58
N ALA A 68 10.61 25.96 -5.40
CA ALA A 68 9.84 24.76 -5.12
C ALA A 68 8.34 25.02 -5.25
N LEU A 69 7.65 24.30 -6.13
CA LEU A 69 6.19 24.36 -6.26
C LEU A 69 5.56 23.16 -5.54
N ILE A 70 4.71 23.44 -4.56
CA ILE A 70 3.81 22.47 -3.91
C ILE A 70 2.37 22.75 -4.35
N TYR A 71 1.54 21.72 -4.49
CA TYR A 71 0.15 21.91 -4.94
C TYR A 71 -0.82 20.96 -4.25
N ASP A 72 -2.08 21.37 -4.14
CA ASP A 72 -3.12 20.55 -3.54
C ASP A 72 -3.37 19.34 -4.44
N LYS A 73 -3.23 18.14 -3.89
CA LYS A 73 -3.47 16.92 -4.66
C LYS A 73 -4.93 16.83 -5.04
N ARG A 74 -5.23 16.37 -6.26
CA ARG A 74 -6.62 16.23 -6.74
C ARG A 74 -7.48 15.41 -5.76
N SER A 75 -8.70 15.87 -5.56
CA SER A 75 -9.78 15.13 -4.92
C SER A 75 -10.70 14.47 -5.94
N GLU A 76 -10.87 15.10 -7.10
CA GLU A 76 -11.72 14.59 -8.18
C GLU A 76 -11.09 13.40 -8.89
N GLY A 77 -11.84 12.30 -8.98
CA GLY A 77 -11.36 11.05 -9.59
C GLY A 77 -10.26 10.33 -8.80
N TYR A 78 -10.02 10.73 -7.54
CA TYR A 78 -9.06 10.07 -6.65
C TYR A 78 -9.75 9.67 -5.34
N SER A 79 -9.72 8.38 -5.00
CA SER A 79 -10.14 7.83 -3.72
C SER A 79 -9.19 6.70 -3.29
N ARG A 80 -9.46 6.09 -2.13
CA ARG A 80 -8.79 4.84 -1.72
C ARG A 80 -8.92 3.73 -2.77
N TYR A 81 -10.01 3.72 -3.53
CA TYR A 81 -10.37 2.62 -4.44
C TYR A 81 -10.25 2.99 -5.92
N SER A 82 -9.96 4.26 -6.24
CA SER A 82 -9.86 4.74 -7.61
C SER A 82 -8.77 5.80 -7.71
N ARG A 83 -7.78 5.60 -8.57
CA ARG A 83 -6.76 6.58 -8.94
C ARG A 83 -6.24 6.21 -10.32
N SER A 84 -5.68 7.18 -11.02
CA SER A 84 -4.95 6.96 -12.27
C SER A 84 -3.61 7.66 -12.21
N TYR A 85 -2.52 6.91 -12.36
CA TYR A 85 -1.18 7.51 -12.38
C TYR A 85 -0.99 8.43 -13.58
N VAL A 86 -1.67 8.16 -14.70
CA VAL A 86 -1.67 9.02 -15.89
C VAL A 86 -2.29 10.39 -15.54
N GLN A 87 -3.43 10.42 -14.87
CA GLN A 87 -4.04 11.70 -14.45
C GLN A 87 -3.14 12.48 -13.49
N LEU A 88 -2.50 11.80 -12.53
CA LEU A 88 -1.57 12.45 -11.61
C LEU A 88 -0.32 12.97 -12.31
N ALA A 89 0.16 12.26 -13.34
CA ALA A 89 1.30 12.68 -14.14
C ALA A 89 0.96 13.92 -14.99
N ASP A 90 -0.24 13.97 -15.54
CA ASP A 90 -0.73 15.13 -16.29
C ASP A 90 -0.97 16.35 -15.38
N ASP A 91 -1.43 16.14 -14.14
CA ASP A 91 -1.46 17.20 -13.12
C ASP A 91 -0.06 17.74 -12.83
N ALA A 92 0.93 16.86 -12.62
CA ALA A 92 2.32 17.24 -12.40
C ALA A 92 2.92 17.98 -13.61
N ALA A 93 2.58 17.57 -14.84
CA ALA A 93 3.00 18.27 -16.05
C ALA A 93 2.39 19.69 -16.14
N GLY A 94 1.12 19.87 -15.78
CA GLY A 94 0.49 21.19 -15.68
C GLY A 94 1.18 22.09 -14.63
N ALA A 95 1.58 21.51 -13.50
CA ALA A 95 2.35 22.19 -12.46
C ALA A 95 3.77 22.61 -12.97
N VAL A 96 4.41 21.78 -13.78
CA VAL A 96 5.69 22.11 -14.43
C VAL A 96 5.53 23.32 -15.35
N GLU A 97 4.48 23.36 -16.16
CA GLU A 97 4.24 24.47 -17.09
C GLU A 97 3.99 25.81 -16.37
N VAL A 98 3.27 25.81 -15.26
CA VAL A 98 3.08 27.05 -14.48
C VAL A 98 4.37 27.47 -13.76
N LEU A 99 5.20 26.52 -13.29
CA LEU A 99 6.48 26.82 -12.66
C LEU A 99 7.49 27.40 -13.65
N ARG A 100 7.55 26.87 -14.88
CA ARG A 100 8.38 27.37 -15.98
C ARG A 100 8.11 28.84 -16.34
N ARG A 101 6.89 29.32 -16.06
CA ARG A 101 6.46 30.71 -16.32
C ARG A 101 6.67 31.66 -15.13
N GLN A 102 7.16 31.15 -13.99
CA GLN A 102 7.34 31.98 -12.81
C GLN A 102 8.53 32.94 -12.96
N PRO A 103 8.39 34.20 -12.52
CA PRO A 103 9.48 35.16 -12.54
C PRO A 103 10.75 34.63 -11.86
N GLY A 104 11.87 34.77 -12.57
CA GLY A 104 13.19 34.36 -12.11
C GLY A 104 13.49 32.86 -12.21
N VAL A 105 12.53 32.01 -12.60
CA VAL A 105 12.78 30.59 -12.89
C VAL A 105 13.29 30.43 -14.31
N ASP A 106 14.35 29.64 -14.50
CA ASP A 106 14.81 29.24 -15.83
C ASP A 106 13.92 28.09 -16.36
N PRO A 107 13.15 28.30 -17.44
CA PRO A 107 12.24 27.28 -17.95
C PRO A 107 12.97 26.01 -18.40
N ALA A 108 14.23 26.08 -18.79
CA ALA A 108 15.01 24.89 -19.19
C ALA A 108 15.51 24.06 -18.00
N LYS A 109 15.29 24.53 -16.76
CA LYS A 109 15.81 23.93 -15.53
C LYS A 109 14.71 23.55 -14.54
N VAL A 110 13.53 23.20 -15.03
CA VAL A 110 12.41 22.77 -14.19
C VAL A 110 12.28 21.25 -14.22
N GLY A 111 12.29 20.63 -13.04
CA GLY A 111 12.11 19.18 -12.87
C GLY A 111 10.95 18.81 -11.96
N VAL A 112 10.77 17.51 -11.75
CA VAL A 112 9.72 16.95 -10.87
C VAL A 112 10.37 16.13 -9.77
N TRP A 113 9.88 16.31 -8.55
CA TRP A 113 10.20 15.52 -7.37
C TRP A 113 8.96 14.73 -6.95
N GLY A 114 9.08 13.44 -6.67
CA GLY A 114 7.95 12.58 -6.31
C GLY A 114 8.20 11.70 -5.10
N LEU A 115 7.32 11.77 -4.10
CA LEU A 115 7.36 10.94 -2.89
C LEU A 115 6.47 9.72 -3.01
N SER A 116 6.96 8.52 -2.68
CA SER A 116 6.13 7.31 -2.54
C SER A 116 5.35 7.00 -3.83
N GLU A 117 4.02 7.14 -3.84
CA GLU A 117 3.20 7.13 -5.06
C GLU A 117 3.69 8.12 -6.12
N GLY A 118 4.16 9.29 -5.69
CA GLY A 118 4.83 10.28 -6.51
C GLY A 118 6.05 9.73 -7.24
N GLY A 119 6.68 8.67 -6.73
CA GLY A 119 7.78 7.96 -7.37
C GLY A 119 7.39 7.15 -8.61
N TRP A 120 6.11 6.83 -8.81
CA TRP A 120 5.59 6.34 -10.10
C TRP A 120 5.15 7.50 -11.00
N VAL A 121 4.56 8.53 -10.39
CA VAL A 121 3.99 9.69 -11.09
C VAL A 121 5.05 10.58 -11.71
N ALA A 122 6.14 10.89 -11.00
CA ALA A 122 7.18 11.81 -11.47
C ALA A 122 7.94 11.27 -12.69
N PRO A 123 8.40 10.00 -12.71
CA PRO A 123 8.90 9.37 -13.94
C PRO A 123 7.88 9.39 -15.07
N LEU A 124 6.61 9.05 -14.80
CA LEU A 124 5.57 9.06 -15.82
C LEU A 124 5.34 10.46 -16.41
N ALA A 125 5.30 11.50 -15.59
CA ALA A 125 5.19 12.89 -16.04
C ALA A 125 6.36 13.28 -16.94
N ALA A 126 7.59 12.86 -16.59
CA ALA A 126 8.78 13.12 -17.40
C ALA A 126 8.75 12.43 -18.78
N THR A 127 8.09 11.28 -18.91
CA THR A 127 7.88 10.61 -20.20
C THR A 127 6.78 11.25 -21.05
N ARG A 128 5.99 12.15 -20.46
CA ARG A 128 4.80 12.75 -21.07
C ARG A 128 4.93 14.26 -21.31
N SER A 129 6.01 14.87 -20.84
CA SER A 129 6.27 16.30 -20.99
C SER A 129 7.73 16.56 -21.32
N ASP A 130 7.96 17.20 -22.46
CA ASP A 130 9.27 17.73 -22.85
C ASP A 130 9.73 18.89 -21.96
N GLY A 131 8.82 19.40 -21.11
CA GLY A 131 9.10 20.49 -20.17
C GLY A 131 9.90 20.07 -18.93
N VAL A 132 10.09 18.76 -18.71
CA VAL A 132 10.77 18.21 -17.53
C VAL A 132 12.26 18.01 -17.80
N ALA A 133 13.12 18.73 -17.08
CA ALA A 133 14.57 18.71 -17.22
C ALA A 133 15.26 17.61 -16.38
N PHE A 134 14.69 17.22 -15.24
CA PHE A 134 15.21 16.19 -14.34
C PHE A 134 14.09 15.56 -13.51
N VAL A 135 14.36 14.37 -12.96
CA VAL A 135 13.44 13.65 -12.07
C VAL A 135 14.13 13.36 -10.74
N VAL A 136 13.46 13.67 -9.63
CA VAL A 136 13.85 13.23 -8.29
C VAL A 136 12.76 12.32 -7.74
N VAL A 137 13.13 11.17 -7.18
CA VAL A 137 12.21 10.21 -6.59
C VAL A 137 12.64 9.90 -5.17
N VAL A 138 11.71 9.88 -4.22
CA VAL A 138 11.98 9.61 -2.80
C VAL A 138 11.07 8.53 -2.29
N GLY A 139 11.64 7.46 -1.74
CA GLY A 139 10.87 6.27 -1.36
C GLY A 139 10.05 5.75 -2.55
N GLY A 140 10.56 5.89 -3.78
CA GLY A 140 9.88 5.38 -4.96
C GLY A 140 10.03 3.88 -5.08
N ASN A 141 9.12 3.26 -5.83
CA ASN A 141 9.10 1.82 -6.02
C ASN A 141 9.13 1.46 -7.53
N ALA A 142 9.84 0.40 -7.89
CA ALA A 142 9.86 -0.15 -9.25
C ALA A 142 9.03 -1.45 -9.40
N LEU A 143 8.49 -1.95 -8.29
CA LEU A 143 7.56 -3.08 -8.26
C LEU A 143 6.13 -2.62 -8.56
N GLN A 144 5.30 -3.60 -8.91
CA GLN A 144 3.85 -3.42 -9.02
C GLN A 144 3.25 -2.94 -7.68
N PRO A 145 2.28 -1.99 -7.70
CA PRO A 145 1.71 -1.43 -6.48
C PRO A 145 1.12 -2.46 -5.50
N LEU A 146 0.50 -3.53 -6.00
CA LEU A 146 -0.05 -4.58 -5.14
C LEU A 146 1.05 -5.36 -4.41
N ARG A 147 2.17 -5.65 -5.09
CA ARG A 147 3.36 -6.28 -4.50
C ARG A 147 4.04 -5.37 -3.48
N GLN A 148 4.15 -4.07 -3.79
CA GLN A 148 4.66 -3.08 -2.85
C GLN A 148 3.82 -3.04 -1.58
N GLN A 149 2.50 -2.98 -1.70
CA GLN A 149 1.60 -2.78 -0.57
C GLN A 149 1.56 -4.00 0.36
N THR A 150 1.50 -5.20 -0.20
CA THR A 150 1.56 -6.45 0.59
C THR A 150 2.89 -6.58 1.34
N TRP A 151 4.02 -6.24 0.69
CA TRP A 151 5.30 -6.18 1.37
C TRP A 151 5.32 -5.13 2.49
N ALA A 152 4.76 -3.94 2.27
CA ALA A 152 4.73 -2.87 3.27
C ALA A 152 3.97 -3.26 4.55
N VAL A 153 2.82 -3.92 4.39
CA VAL A 153 2.04 -4.41 5.53
C VAL A 153 2.79 -5.55 6.23
N ALA A 154 3.38 -6.48 5.47
CA ALA A 154 4.19 -7.55 6.03
C ALA A 154 5.39 -7.00 6.83
N ALA A 155 6.10 -6.00 6.29
CA ALA A 155 7.21 -5.34 6.97
C ALA A 155 6.76 -4.67 8.28
N GLY A 156 5.62 -3.98 8.27
CA GLY A 156 5.02 -3.38 9.47
C GLY A 156 4.62 -4.42 10.52
N LEU A 157 3.96 -5.50 10.10
CA LEU A 157 3.56 -6.61 10.98
C LEU A 157 4.78 -7.30 11.60
N ARG A 158 5.82 -7.60 10.81
CA ARG A 158 7.06 -8.21 11.32
C ARG A 158 7.81 -7.28 12.25
N LYS A 159 7.83 -5.97 11.97
CA LYS A 159 8.38 -4.96 12.90
C LYS A 159 7.63 -4.98 14.24
N ALA A 160 6.32 -5.27 14.22
CA ALA A 160 5.51 -5.47 15.42
C ALA A 160 5.64 -6.89 16.03
N GLY A 161 6.54 -7.73 15.52
CA GLY A 161 6.79 -9.09 16.01
C GLY A 161 5.83 -10.17 15.49
N VAL A 162 5.04 -9.87 14.46
CA VAL A 162 4.03 -10.80 13.89
C VAL A 162 4.65 -11.69 12.82
N GLY A 163 4.40 -13.00 12.90
CA GLY A 163 4.85 -14.02 11.96
C GLY A 163 3.77 -14.95 11.40
N GLY A 164 4.21 -15.82 10.49
CA GLY A 164 3.50 -16.91 9.81
C GLY A 164 2.20 -16.54 9.09
N SER A 165 1.21 -17.45 9.11
CA SER A 165 0.08 -17.46 8.17
C SER A 165 -0.76 -16.19 8.06
N LEU A 166 -0.80 -15.33 9.08
CA LEU A 166 -1.44 -14.02 8.97
C LEU A 166 -0.73 -13.12 7.95
N VAL A 167 0.60 -13.08 8.03
CA VAL A 167 1.48 -12.27 7.17
C VAL A 167 1.73 -12.97 5.83
N GLU A 168 1.97 -14.27 5.88
CA GLU A 168 2.41 -15.05 4.70
C GLU A 168 1.24 -15.48 3.81
N ARG A 169 0.02 -15.54 4.35
CA ARG A 169 -1.15 -16.01 3.62
C ARG A 169 -2.34 -15.08 3.66
N ALA A 170 -2.87 -14.79 4.85
CA ALA A 170 -4.16 -14.11 4.98
C ALA A 170 -4.12 -12.70 4.38
N GLU A 171 -3.06 -11.94 4.67
CA GLU A 171 -2.90 -10.57 4.19
C GLU A 171 -2.70 -10.50 2.67
N PRO A 172 -1.76 -11.24 2.03
CA PRO A 172 -1.60 -11.18 0.58
C PRO A 172 -2.85 -11.66 -0.15
N THR A 173 -3.55 -12.65 0.43
CA THR A 173 -4.82 -13.17 -0.09
C THR A 173 -5.92 -12.10 -0.04
N MET A 174 -6.01 -11.35 1.07
CA MET A 174 -6.96 -10.23 1.20
C MET A 174 -6.73 -9.18 0.11
N TYR A 175 -5.48 -8.77 -0.11
CA TYR A 175 -5.13 -7.81 -1.16
C TYR A 175 -5.46 -8.32 -2.57
N ARG A 176 -5.18 -9.59 -2.87
CA ARG A 176 -5.53 -10.22 -4.16
C ARG A 176 -7.03 -10.20 -4.42
N VAL A 177 -7.84 -10.57 -3.42
CA VAL A 177 -9.32 -10.56 -3.53
C VAL A 177 -9.86 -9.13 -3.68
N ILE A 178 -9.32 -8.16 -2.95
CA ILE A 178 -9.71 -6.74 -3.07
C ILE A 178 -9.34 -6.17 -4.44
N ALA A 179 -8.16 -6.51 -4.97
CA ALA A 179 -7.73 -6.10 -6.29
C ALA A 179 -8.60 -6.71 -7.40
N ASP A 180 -8.91 -8.01 -7.33
CA ASP A 180 -9.82 -8.68 -8.28
C ASP A 180 -11.23 -8.08 -8.25
N GLY A 181 -11.71 -7.69 -7.07
CA GLY A 181 -12.98 -6.97 -6.91
C GLY A 181 -12.96 -5.53 -7.42
N GLY A 182 -11.87 -5.03 -8.00
CA GLY A 182 -11.73 -3.67 -8.52
C GLY A 182 -11.61 -2.59 -7.44
N LEU A 183 -11.28 -2.99 -6.20
CA LEU A 183 -11.16 -2.11 -5.04
C LEU A 183 -9.71 -1.84 -4.65
N PHE A 184 -8.75 -2.18 -5.51
CA PHE A 184 -7.37 -1.74 -5.41
C PHE A 184 -6.98 -1.07 -6.72
N PRO A 185 -6.68 0.23 -6.75
CA PRO A 185 -6.41 0.93 -7.99
C PRO A 185 -4.96 0.73 -8.47
N GLU A 186 -4.80 0.54 -9.78
CA GLU A 186 -3.52 0.33 -10.47
C GLU A 186 -2.69 -0.84 -9.90
N PRO A 187 -3.27 -2.02 -9.55
CA PRO A 187 -2.58 -3.06 -8.79
C PRO A 187 -1.35 -3.62 -9.52
N TYR A 188 -1.41 -3.64 -10.86
CA TYR A 188 -0.40 -4.22 -11.74
C TYR A 188 0.27 -3.19 -12.64
N TYR A 189 0.28 -1.90 -12.24
CA TYR A 189 0.98 -0.86 -12.98
C TYR A 189 2.45 -1.24 -13.21
N ASP A 190 2.88 -1.13 -14.47
CA ASP A 190 4.22 -1.49 -14.91
C ASP A 190 5.17 -0.30 -14.77
N ALA A 191 5.79 -0.21 -13.59
CA ALA A 191 6.75 0.85 -13.29
C ALA A 191 8.03 0.73 -14.12
N GLU A 192 8.49 -0.50 -14.41
CA GLU A 192 9.72 -0.74 -15.18
C GLU A 192 9.57 -0.23 -16.62
N ALA A 193 8.43 -0.50 -17.28
CA ALA A 193 8.14 0.00 -18.61
C ALA A 193 8.10 1.54 -18.69
N THR A 194 7.67 2.21 -17.62
CA THR A 194 7.72 3.67 -17.54
C THR A 194 9.16 4.16 -17.32
N LEU A 195 9.91 3.56 -16.40
CA LEU A 195 11.30 3.92 -16.13
C LEU A 195 12.20 3.75 -17.36
N ALA A 196 12.00 2.70 -18.16
CA ALA A 196 12.71 2.48 -19.41
C ALA A 196 12.47 3.58 -20.48
N LYS A 197 11.43 4.41 -20.32
CA LYS A 197 11.15 5.54 -21.20
C LYS A 197 11.74 6.85 -20.71
N VAL A 198 12.17 6.93 -19.44
CA VAL A 198 12.71 8.17 -18.85
C VAL A 198 14.08 8.47 -19.46
N ARG A 199 14.22 9.65 -20.07
CA ARG A 199 15.48 10.10 -20.69
C ARG A 199 16.21 11.14 -19.85
N GLN A 200 15.51 11.83 -18.95
CA GLN A 200 16.04 12.85 -18.07
C GLN A 200 17.04 12.27 -17.05
N PRO A 201 17.97 13.07 -16.52
CA PRO A 201 18.72 12.69 -15.32
C PRO A 201 17.79 12.34 -14.16
N VAL A 202 18.13 11.29 -13.41
CA VAL A 202 17.33 10.77 -12.29
C VAL A 202 18.12 10.77 -10.98
N LEU A 203 17.58 11.38 -9.93
CA LEU A 203 18.04 11.19 -8.56
C LEU A 203 17.00 10.35 -7.82
N ALA A 204 17.36 9.16 -7.36
CA ALA A 204 16.48 8.35 -6.52
C ALA A 204 17.05 8.24 -5.11
N ILE A 205 16.19 8.43 -4.12
CA ILE A 205 16.54 8.57 -2.71
C ILE A 205 15.70 7.61 -1.88
N TRP A 206 16.32 6.89 -0.97
CA TRP A 206 15.64 6.02 -0.02
C TRP A 206 16.15 6.24 1.40
N GLY A 207 15.27 6.06 2.38
CA GLY A 207 15.68 5.86 3.75
C GLY A 207 16.04 4.40 3.98
N VAL A 208 17.09 4.12 4.75
CA VAL A 208 17.47 2.73 5.11
C VAL A 208 16.48 2.07 6.06
N HIS A 209 15.58 2.84 6.67
CA HIS A 209 14.50 2.36 7.53
C HIS A 209 13.14 2.43 6.84
N ASP A 210 13.10 2.35 5.52
CA ASP A 210 11.85 2.29 4.76
C ASP A 210 11.09 0.98 5.03
N LEU A 211 9.83 1.11 5.49
CA LEU A 211 8.90 0.01 5.74
C LEU A 211 7.73 0.00 4.74
N LEU A 212 7.76 0.85 3.71
CA LEU A 212 6.71 1.01 2.72
C LEU A 212 7.18 0.65 1.31
N THR A 213 8.46 0.86 0.98
CA THR A 213 9.07 0.34 -0.25
C THR A 213 10.30 -0.50 0.08
N PRO A 214 10.51 -1.65 -0.60
CA PRO A 214 11.64 -2.53 -0.36
C PRO A 214 12.92 -1.85 -0.86
N PRO A 215 13.78 -1.35 0.04
CA PRO A 215 14.90 -0.48 -0.34
C PRO A 215 16.10 -1.26 -0.88
N VAL A 216 16.11 -2.60 -0.75
CA VAL A 216 17.14 -3.47 -1.37
C VAL A 216 16.73 -3.88 -2.78
N GLU A 217 15.48 -4.28 -2.98
CA GLU A 217 15.01 -4.76 -4.29
C GLU A 217 14.81 -3.64 -5.31
N THR A 218 14.29 -2.49 -4.87
CA THR A 218 13.87 -1.43 -5.79
C THR A 218 15.02 -0.79 -6.59
N PRO A 219 16.13 -0.35 -5.96
CA PRO A 219 17.21 0.34 -6.67
C PRO A 219 17.82 -0.45 -7.85
N PRO A 220 18.17 -1.75 -7.75
CA PRO A 220 18.69 -2.49 -8.89
C PRO A 220 17.65 -2.65 -10.01
N ILE A 221 16.35 -2.73 -9.70
CA ILE A 221 15.29 -2.73 -10.72
C ILE A 221 15.23 -1.37 -11.42
N PHE A 222 15.30 -0.26 -10.68
CA PHE A 222 15.38 1.09 -11.24
C PHE A 222 16.54 1.25 -12.23
N ALA A 223 17.76 0.83 -11.83
CA ALA A 223 18.93 0.89 -12.69
C ALA A 223 18.72 0.07 -13.97
N ARG A 224 18.30 -1.20 -13.85
CA ARG A 224 18.07 -2.06 -15.02
C ARG A 224 17.04 -1.48 -15.98
N ALA A 225 15.92 -0.96 -15.46
CA ALA A 225 14.90 -0.35 -16.28
C ALA A 225 15.42 0.90 -17.01
N LEU A 226 16.04 1.85 -16.30
CA LEU A 226 16.64 3.03 -16.91
C LEU A 226 17.70 2.69 -17.97
N GLU A 227 18.56 1.72 -17.69
CA GLU A 227 19.63 1.30 -18.60
C GLU A 227 19.10 0.57 -19.84
N SER A 228 18.02 -0.22 -19.72
CA SER A 228 17.31 -0.80 -20.86
C SER A 228 16.75 0.28 -21.81
N GLY A 229 16.38 1.43 -21.24
CA GLY A 229 16.02 2.65 -21.96
C GLY A 229 17.19 3.44 -22.54
N GLY A 230 18.43 3.04 -22.28
CA GLY A 230 19.64 3.76 -22.66
C GLY A 230 19.95 4.98 -21.76
N ASN A 231 19.36 5.07 -20.56
CA ASN A 231 19.61 6.17 -19.63
C ASN A 231 20.51 5.73 -18.47
N ARG A 232 21.77 6.17 -18.51
CA ARG A 232 22.76 5.94 -17.44
C ARG A 232 22.94 7.13 -16.50
N ARG A 233 22.19 8.22 -16.70
CA ARG A 233 22.33 9.48 -15.94
C ARG A 233 21.51 9.40 -14.66
N TYR A 234 21.86 8.45 -13.80
CA TYR A 234 21.18 8.26 -12.52
C TYR A 234 22.15 8.31 -11.34
N THR A 235 21.63 8.83 -10.23
CA THR A 235 22.26 8.78 -8.91
C THR A 235 21.27 8.17 -7.92
N PHE A 236 21.71 7.15 -7.19
CA PHE A 236 20.96 6.54 -6.09
C PHE A 236 21.62 6.89 -4.76
N ARG A 237 20.82 7.40 -3.81
CA ARG A 237 21.29 7.83 -2.50
C ARG A 237 20.45 7.24 -1.37
N PHE A 238 21.13 6.67 -0.40
CA PHE A 238 20.51 6.21 0.83
C PHE A 238 20.80 7.19 1.97
N PHE A 239 19.84 7.35 2.86
CA PHE A 239 19.98 8.14 4.08
C PHE A 239 19.56 7.33 5.30
N ASP A 240 20.17 7.63 6.44
CA ASP A 240 19.66 7.21 7.74
C ASP A 240 18.33 7.93 8.02
N GLY A 241 17.21 7.27 7.69
CA GLY A 241 15.89 7.89 7.70
C GLY A 241 14.76 6.93 7.32
N ASP A 242 13.54 7.43 7.47
CA ASP A 242 12.29 6.72 7.15
C ASP A 242 12.01 6.68 5.63
N HIS A 243 10.84 6.15 5.27
CA HIS A 243 10.34 6.10 3.89
C HIS A 243 10.47 7.40 3.06
N ALA A 244 10.37 8.58 3.68
CA ALA A 244 10.51 9.87 2.99
C ALA A 244 11.90 10.51 3.18
N ALA A 245 12.89 9.75 3.68
CA ALA A 245 14.19 10.24 4.12
C ALA A 245 14.10 11.34 5.20
N HIS A 246 13.11 11.23 6.09
CA HIS A 246 13.06 12.01 7.33
C HIS A 246 13.76 11.26 8.46
N ARG A 247 14.19 11.98 9.50
CA ARG A 247 14.70 11.37 10.71
C ARG A 247 13.62 10.51 11.38
N THR A 248 14.05 9.43 12.01
CA THR A 248 13.17 8.48 12.70
C THR A 248 13.85 7.97 13.96
N PRO A 249 13.16 7.96 15.12
CA PRO A 249 13.75 7.51 16.37
C PRO A 249 13.63 5.99 16.60
N ASP A 250 12.82 5.30 15.81
CA ASP A 250 12.36 3.92 16.07
C ASP A 250 12.54 3.00 14.84
N GLY A 251 13.51 3.34 14.00
CA GLY A 251 13.86 2.56 12.81
C GLY A 251 12.71 2.46 11.83
N GLY A 252 12.09 3.60 11.51
CA GLY A 252 11.21 3.79 10.35
C GLY A 252 9.72 3.99 10.67
N VAL A 253 9.29 3.69 11.90
CA VAL A 253 7.86 3.70 12.27
C VAL A 253 7.37 5.14 12.41
N THR A 254 7.99 5.92 13.28
CA THR A 254 7.70 7.33 13.51
C THR A 254 8.53 8.20 12.57
N ARG A 255 7.82 9.08 11.85
CA ARG A 255 8.45 10.14 11.04
C ARG A 255 8.58 11.41 11.87
N LEU A 256 9.78 11.96 11.96
CA LEU A 256 9.99 13.30 12.51
C LEU A 256 9.88 14.37 11.40
N PRO A 257 9.57 15.63 11.73
CA PRO A 257 9.51 16.71 10.75
C PRO A 257 10.84 16.95 10.02
N GLU A 258 11.97 16.70 10.68
CA GLU A 258 13.30 16.97 10.16
C GLU A 258 13.71 15.98 9.06
N LEU A 259 14.25 16.50 7.97
CA LEU A 259 14.88 15.72 6.92
C LEU A 259 16.19 15.08 7.41
N ALA A 260 16.56 13.95 6.81
CA ALA A 260 17.86 13.33 7.04
C ALA A 260 18.99 14.31 6.72
N SER A 261 20.08 14.25 7.48
CA SER A 261 21.19 15.18 7.33
C SER A 261 21.83 15.06 5.93
N GLY A 262 22.05 16.19 5.26
CA GLY A 262 22.63 16.24 3.92
C GLY A 262 21.64 16.00 2.78
N TYR A 263 20.38 15.66 3.08
CA TYR A 263 19.38 15.39 2.04
C TYR A 263 19.02 16.66 1.23
N PRO A 264 18.66 17.81 1.83
CA PRO A 264 18.42 19.03 1.07
C PRO A 264 19.64 19.47 0.24
N GLU A 265 20.82 19.45 0.84
CA GLU A 265 22.07 19.87 0.21
C GLU A 265 22.40 19.00 -1.02
N LEU A 266 22.15 17.69 -0.92
CA LEU A 266 22.25 16.77 -2.04
C LEU A 266 21.29 17.17 -3.17
N VAL A 267 20.01 17.42 -2.87
CA VAL A 267 19.03 17.80 -3.92
C VAL A 267 19.46 19.09 -4.61
N GLY A 268 19.82 20.12 -3.84
CA GLY A 268 20.26 21.40 -4.39
C GLY A 268 21.50 21.28 -5.28
N SER A 269 22.54 20.61 -4.79
CA SER A 269 23.79 20.42 -5.54
C SER A 269 23.59 19.54 -6.78
N TRP A 270 22.88 18.42 -6.65
CA TRP A 270 22.61 17.51 -7.76
C TRP A 270 21.76 18.17 -8.86
N VAL A 271 20.72 18.94 -8.50
CA VAL A 271 19.90 19.67 -9.49
C VAL A 271 20.74 20.68 -10.26
N ARG A 272 21.64 21.42 -9.60
CA ARG A 272 22.56 22.35 -10.28
C ARG A 272 23.46 21.63 -11.28
N ASP A 273 24.02 20.48 -10.90
CA ASP A 273 24.88 19.72 -11.81
C ASP A 273 24.10 19.08 -12.96
N ALA A 274 22.93 18.50 -12.69
CA ALA A 274 22.07 17.90 -13.71
C ALA A 274 21.64 18.95 -14.76
N THR A 275 21.20 20.12 -14.31
CA THR A 275 20.76 21.22 -15.19
C THR A 275 21.91 21.97 -15.89
N ALA A 276 23.15 21.77 -15.45
CA ALA A 276 24.34 22.25 -16.12
C ALA A 276 24.98 21.20 -17.06
N GLY A 277 24.30 20.06 -17.30
CA GLY A 277 24.80 18.99 -18.18
C GLY A 277 25.87 18.10 -17.56
N ARG A 278 26.08 18.19 -16.23
CA ARG A 278 27.07 17.43 -15.47
C ARG A 278 26.43 16.38 -14.55
N ALA A 279 25.26 15.87 -14.92
CA ALA A 279 24.59 14.81 -14.16
C ALA A 279 25.54 13.62 -13.95
N PRO A 280 25.69 13.11 -12.71
CA PRO A 280 26.49 11.91 -12.46
C PRO A 280 25.97 10.71 -13.25
N VAL A 281 26.89 9.80 -13.61
CA VAL A 281 26.58 8.59 -14.35
C VAL A 281 26.65 7.39 -13.41
N ALA A 282 25.56 6.62 -13.36
CA ALA A 282 25.43 5.35 -12.64
C ALA A 282 26.09 5.35 -11.25
N ARG A 283 25.71 6.29 -10.37
CA ARG A 283 26.33 6.45 -9.05
C ARG A 283 25.40 5.95 -7.95
N VAL A 284 25.86 5.02 -7.12
CA VAL A 284 25.15 4.57 -5.91
C VAL A 284 26.00 4.92 -4.68
N SER A 285 25.39 5.44 -3.62
CA SER A 285 26.12 5.80 -2.39
C SER A 285 25.21 6.05 -1.19
N GLY A 286 25.79 6.04 0.00
CA GLY A 286 25.05 6.11 1.27
C GLY A 286 25.28 4.85 2.09
N PRO A 287 24.67 4.73 3.28
CA PRO A 287 24.62 3.49 4.04
C PRO A 287 23.90 2.38 3.26
N ASP A 288 24.21 1.13 3.60
CA ASP A 288 23.54 -0.01 2.98
C ASP A 288 22.05 -0.05 3.37
N PRO A 289 21.13 -0.26 2.41
CA PRO A 289 19.72 -0.40 2.72
C PRO A 289 19.46 -1.66 3.53
N VAL A 290 18.54 -1.56 4.50
CA VAL A 290 18.10 -2.70 5.31
C VAL A 290 16.72 -3.15 4.85
N GLN A 291 16.61 -4.44 4.55
CA GLN A 291 15.36 -5.09 4.20
C GLN A 291 15.33 -6.45 4.90
N ALA A 292 14.35 -6.66 5.78
CA ALA A 292 14.28 -7.89 6.56
C ALA A 292 13.99 -9.11 5.69
N ASP A 293 13.08 -8.97 4.71
CA ASP A 293 12.66 -10.04 3.81
C ASP A 293 12.42 -9.51 2.41
N ASP A 294 12.61 -10.37 1.42
CA ASP A 294 12.24 -10.13 0.04
C ASP A 294 10.71 -10.05 -0.13
N SER A 295 10.28 -9.19 -1.04
CA SER A 295 8.89 -9.14 -1.48
C SER A 295 8.55 -10.36 -2.34
N VAL A 296 7.34 -10.89 -2.17
CA VAL A 296 6.84 -12.02 -2.94
C VAL A 296 5.96 -11.55 -4.10
N GLY A 297 5.97 -12.27 -5.22
CA GLY A 297 5.09 -11.98 -6.34
C GLY A 297 3.61 -12.11 -5.94
N VAL A 298 2.79 -11.14 -6.35
CA VAL A 298 1.34 -11.12 -6.07
C VAL A 298 0.58 -11.16 -7.39
N PRO A 299 0.44 -12.33 -8.04
CA PRO A 299 -0.21 -12.43 -9.33
C PRO A 299 -1.73 -12.25 -9.20
N PRO A 300 -2.43 -11.97 -10.32
CA PRO A 300 -3.88 -12.04 -10.39
C PRO A 300 -4.44 -13.35 -9.81
N THR A 301 -5.66 -13.26 -9.30
CA THR A 301 -6.42 -14.39 -8.78
C THR A 301 -6.73 -15.40 -9.89
N ALA A 302 -6.63 -16.69 -9.57
CA ALA A 302 -7.27 -17.71 -10.37
C ALA A 302 -8.80 -17.60 -10.27
N TRP A 303 -9.54 -18.24 -11.20
CA TRP A 303 -11.00 -18.14 -11.24
C TRP A 303 -11.69 -18.51 -9.90
N TRP A 304 -11.14 -19.47 -9.16
CA TRP A 304 -11.68 -19.93 -7.86
C TRP A 304 -11.25 -19.03 -6.68
N GLU A 305 -10.21 -18.21 -6.86
CA GLU A 305 -9.75 -17.21 -5.90
C GLU A 305 -10.48 -15.87 -6.08
N SER A 306 -11.20 -15.69 -7.18
CA SER A 306 -11.87 -14.44 -7.55
C SER A 306 -12.84 -13.95 -6.46
N ALA A 307 -13.00 -12.63 -6.38
CA ALA A 307 -13.88 -11.97 -5.42
C ALA A 307 -15.34 -12.47 -5.49
N PRO A 308 -15.96 -12.68 -6.68
CA PRO A 308 -17.30 -13.25 -6.74
C PRO A 308 -17.38 -14.67 -6.18
N VAL A 309 -16.38 -15.53 -6.46
CA VAL A 309 -16.35 -16.90 -5.94
C VAL A 309 -16.16 -16.89 -4.42
N GLN A 310 -15.24 -16.07 -3.91
CA GLN A 310 -15.02 -15.94 -2.46
C GLN A 310 -16.25 -15.39 -1.74
N ALA A 311 -16.99 -14.45 -2.35
CA ALA A 311 -18.25 -13.94 -1.82
C ALA A 311 -19.33 -15.03 -1.76
N ILE A 312 -19.46 -15.85 -2.82
CA ILE A 312 -20.39 -16.99 -2.85
C ILE A 312 -20.03 -18.01 -1.77
N VAL A 313 -18.75 -18.40 -1.66
CA VAL A 313 -18.29 -19.34 -0.64
C VAL A 313 -18.58 -18.80 0.76
N LEU A 314 -18.32 -17.51 1.01
CA LEU A 314 -18.64 -16.86 2.28
C LEU A 314 -20.13 -16.94 2.63
N VAL A 315 -21.01 -16.62 1.67
CA VAL A 315 -22.47 -16.72 1.86
C VAL A 315 -22.89 -18.16 2.16
N LEU A 316 -22.36 -19.14 1.44
CA LEU A 316 -22.64 -20.56 1.64
C LEU A 316 -22.18 -21.04 3.03
N LEU A 317 -20.99 -20.62 3.46
CA LEU A 317 -20.46 -20.94 4.80
C LEU A 317 -21.33 -20.33 5.90
N VAL A 318 -21.62 -19.04 5.82
CA VAL A 318 -22.46 -18.33 6.81
C VAL A 318 -23.86 -18.92 6.88
N ALA A 319 -24.53 -19.12 5.73
CA ALA A 319 -25.86 -19.73 5.69
C ALA A 319 -25.85 -21.17 6.22
N GLY A 320 -24.84 -21.96 5.86
CA GLY A 320 -24.64 -23.32 6.34
C GLY A 320 -24.47 -23.40 7.85
N PHE A 321 -23.59 -22.58 8.42
CA PHE A 321 -23.36 -22.54 9.88
C PHE A 321 -24.54 -21.95 10.64
N LEU A 322 -25.32 -21.03 10.07
CA LEU A 322 -26.55 -20.49 10.68
C LEU A 322 -27.75 -21.46 10.63
N SER A 323 -27.67 -22.55 9.87
CA SER A 323 -28.80 -23.48 9.70
C SER A 323 -29.31 -24.09 11.01
N CYS A 324 -28.42 -24.40 11.97
CA CYS A 324 -28.80 -24.93 13.29
C CYS A 324 -29.44 -23.89 14.22
N PRO A 325 -28.84 -22.71 14.48
CA PRO A 325 -29.45 -21.70 15.34
C PRO A 325 -30.76 -21.17 14.75
N ALA A 326 -30.88 -21.02 13.42
CA ALA A 326 -32.13 -20.61 12.78
C ALA A 326 -33.28 -21.59 13.09
N VAL A 327 -33.02 -22.89 13.03
CA VAL A 327 -34.02 -23.92 13.37
C VAL A 327 -34.33 -23.93 14.87
N ALA A 328 -33.33 -23.70 15.74
CA ALA A 328 -33.54 -23.61 17.18
C ALA A 328 -34.46 -22.42 17.53
N VAL A 329 -34.23 -21.25 16.92
CA VAL A 329 -35.08 -20.06 17.07
C VAL A 329 -36.48 -20.32 16.52
N ALA A 330 -36.62 -20.86 15.31
CA ALA A 330 -37.92 -21.17 14.71
C ALA A 330 -38.74 -22.15 15.57
N ARG A 331 -38.09 -23.16 16.18
CA ARG A 331 -38.76 -24.08 17.12
C ARG A 331 -39.19 -23.40 18.41
N ARG A 332 -38.37 -22.49 18.94
CA ARG A 332 -38.70 -21.69 20.13
C ARG A 332 -39.91 -20.79 19.87
N LEU A 333 -39.94 -20.10 18.73
CA LEU A 333 -41.07 -19.27 18.30
C LEU A 333 -42.36 -20.09 18.10
N ARG A 334 -42.24 -21.31 17.56
CA ARG A 334 -43.36 -22.23 17.37
C ARG A 334 -43.70 -23.08 18.62
N ARG A 335 -43.09 -22.81 19.77
CA ARG A 335 -43.27 -23.55 21.05
C ARG A 335 -43.13 -25.08 20.94
N ARG A 336 -42.27 -25.58 20.04
CA ARG A 336 -42.04 -27.02 19.83
C ARG A 336 -40.84 -27.51 20.65
N ARG A 337 -41.03 -28.55 21.48
CA ARG A 337 -39.93 -29.23 22.20
C ARG A 337 -39.12 -30.13 21.26
N PRO A 338 -37.80 -30.21 21.38
CA PRO A 338 -36.98 -31.16 20.62
C PRO A 338 -37.28 -32.60 21.08
N GLY A 339 -37.45 -33.53 20.14
CA GLY A 339 -37.56 -34.96 20.44
C GLY A 339 -36.22 -35.55 20.91
N ALA A 340 -36.26 -36.64 21.67
CA ALA A 340 -35.09 -37.27 22.30
C ALA A 340 -33.96 -37.66 21.30
N GLY A 341 -34.30 -37.94 20.03
CA GLY A 341 -33.34 -38.25 18.96
C GLY A 341 -32.84 -37.05 18.13
N ALA A 342 -33.16 -35.80 18.53
CA ALA A 342 -32.89 -34.62 17.71
C ALA A 342 -31.49 -33.99 17.88
N ARG A 343 -30.70 -34.47 18.85
CA ARG A 343 -29.36 -33.96 19.15
C ARG A 343 -28.31 -34.76 18.38
N VAL A 344 -27.41 -34.05 17.71
CA VAL A 344 -26.27 -34.64 17.00
C VAL A 344 -25.01 -34.11 17.68
N GLY A 345 -24.15 -35.01 18.18
CA GLY A 345 -22.89 -34.63 18.81
C GLY A 345 -22.03 -33.80 17.87
N GLY A 346 -21.42 -32.72 18.38
CA GLY A 346 -20.56 -31.82 17.60
C GLY A 346 -21.30 -30.75 16.78
N ALA A 347 -22.58 -30.93 16.43
CA ALA A 347 -23.30 -30.03 15.52
C ALA A 347 -23.40 -28.57 16.01
N ALA A 348 -23.58 -28.36 17.32
CA ALA A 348 -23.61 -27.03 17.91
C ALA A 348 -22.22 -26.35 17.87
N VAL A 349 -21.15 -27.13 18.02
CA VAL A 349 -19.77 -26.65 17.96
C VAL A 349 -19.41 -26.27 16.52
N VAL A 350 -19.71 -27.13 15.53
CA VAL A 350 -19.49 -26.83 14.10
C VAL A 350 -20.20 -25.54 13.70
N SER A 351 -21.47 -25.41 14.09
CA SER A 351 -22.29 -24.24 13.78
C SER A 351 -21.76 -22.96 14.44
N GLY A 352 -21.45 -23.00 15.74
CA GLY A 352 -20.96 -21.83 16.47
C GLY A 352 -19.53 -21.45 16.13
N ALA A 353 -18.59 -22.38 16.27
CA ALA A 353 -17.18 -22.14 16.01
C ALA A 353 -16.91 -21.82 14.53
N GLY A 354 -17.56 -22.55 13.61
CA GLY A 354 -17.42 -22.30 12.18
C GLY A 354 -17.88 -20.90 11.78
N LEU A 355 -19.02 -20.44 12.31
CA LEU A 355 -19.50 -19.08 12.07
C LEU A 355 -18.53 -18.02 12.61
N VAL A 356 -18.04 -18.19 13.84
CA VAL A 356 -17.09 -17.27 14.47
C VAL A 356 -15.79 -17.19 13.67
N VAL A 357 -15.24 -18.32 13.22
CA VAL A 357 -13.99 -18.34 12.45
C VAL A 357 -14.16 -17.75 11.07
N THR A 358 -15.24 -18.10 10.36
CA THR A 358 -15.47 -17.58 9.01
C THR A 358 -15.66 -16.06 9.01
N VAL A 359 -16.51 -15.53 9.88
CA VAL A 359 -16.76 -14.08 9.94
C VAL A 359 -15.62 -13.36 10.65
N GLY A 360 -15.17 -13.87 11.80
CA GLY A 360 -14.12 -13.25 12.61
C GLY A 360 -12.75 -13.28 11.94
N GLY A 361 -12.41 -14.35 11.23
CA GLY A 361 -11.15 -14.47 10.48
C GLY A 361 -11.04 -13.42 9.39
N LEU A 362 -12.08 -13.28 8.55
CA LEU A 362 -12.12 -12.24 7.52
C LEU A 362 -12.18 -10.84 8.12
N ALA A 363 -12.98 -10.63 9.17
CA ALA A 363 -13.06 -9.33 9.83
C ALA A 363 -11.70 -8.91 10.40
N TYR A 364 -10.98 -9.82 11.06
CA TYR A 364 -9.66 -9.53 11.60
C TYR A 364 -8.63 -9.26 10.49
N ALA A 365 -8.56 -10.10 9.46
CA ALA A 365 -7.69 -9.85 8.30
C ALA A 365 -8.03 -8.51 7.62
N PHE A 366 -9.31 -8.14 7.57
CA PHE A 366 -9.75 -6.85 7.05
C PHE A 366 -9.32 -5.68 7.96
N THR A 367 -9.32 -5.84 9.28
CA THR A 367 -8.76 -4.81 10.18
C THR A 367 -7.26 -4.60 9.95
N VAL A 368 -6.51 -5.67 9.73
CA VAL A 368 -5.08 -5.60 9.40
C VAL A 368 -4.87 -4.89 8.05
N PHE A 369 -5.66 -5.25 7.04
CA PHE A 369 -5.69 -4.54 5.75
C PHE A 369 -5.97 -3.04 5.93
N MET A 370 -6.95 -2.67 6.76
CA MET A 370 -7.35 -1.28 6.98
C MET A 370 -6.31 -0.45 7.73
N GLN A 371 -5.49 -1.07 8.58
CA GLN A 371 -4.42 -0.38 9.32
C GLN A 371 -3.28 0.05 8.38
N GLY A 372 -2.92 -0.77 7.39
CA GLY A 372 -2.03 -0.42 6.28
C GLY A 372 -0.57 -0.10 6.67
N GLY A 373 0.39 -0.83 6.08
CA GLY A 373 1.81 -0.52 6.18
C GLY A 373 2.38 -0.57 7.60
N LYS A 374 3.17 0.46 7.97
CA LYS A 374 4.00 0.52 9.19
C LYS A 374 3.27 0.79 10.51
N LEU A 375 1.95 1.00 10.50
CA LEU A 375 1.14 1.30 11.69
C LEU A 375 0.36 0.08 12.23
N ALA A 376 0.80 -1.13 11.88
CA ALA A 376 0.15 -2.35 12.31
C ALA A 376 0.10 -2.45 13.85
N SER A 377 -1.11 -2.64 14.38
CA SER A 377 -1.36 -2.88 15.79
C SER A 377 -2.10 -4.22 15.92
N PRO A 378 -1.35 -5.33 16.02
CA PRO A 378 -1.91 -6.68 16.01
C PRO A 378 -2.71 -7.02 17.28
N GLY A 379 -2.59 -6.20 18.33
CA GLY A 379 -3.12 -6.49 19.65
C GLY A 379 -2.16 -7.34 20.49
N PRO A 380 -2.66 -7.99 21.57
CA PRO A 380 -1.85 -8.85 22.41
C PRO A 380 -1.22 -10.00 21.62
N MET A 381 0.05 -10.31 21.93
CA MET A 381 0.85 -11.34 21.24
C MET A 381 1.12 -12.53 22.17
N LEU A 382 1.22 -13.73 21.59
CA LEU A 382 1.79 -14.93 22.22
C LEU A 382 2.85 -15.50 21.26
N GLY A 383 4.13 -15.35 21.63
CA GLY A 383 5.22 -15.59 20.69
C GLY A 383 5.16 -14.60 19.52
N ASP A 384 5.29 -15.11 18.30
CA ASP A 384 5.19 -14.34 17.06
C ASP A 384 3.74 -14.18 16.56
N ARG A 385 2.73 -14.61 17.33
CA ARG A 385 1.34 -14.65 16.87
C ARG A 385 0.40 -13.75 17.66
N PRO A 386 -0.49 -12.99 16.99
CA PRO A 386 -1.55 -12.27 17.68
C PRO A 386 -2.51 -13.23 18.35
N VAL A 387 -2.86 -12.98 19.61
CA VAL A 387 -3.76 -13.85 20.40
C VAL A 387 -5.09 -14.05 19.68
N LEU A 388 -5.64 -13.01 19.06
CA LEU A 388 -6.89 -13.12 18.32
C LEU A 388 -6.77 -14.04 17.10
N TRP A 389 -5.65 -13.98 16.36
CA TRP A 389 -5.40 -14.89 15.23
C TRP A 389 -5.24 -16.34 15.70
N LEU A 390 -4.50 -16.57 16.78
CA LEU A 390 -4.35 -17.90 17.38
C LEU A 390 -5.70 -18.50 17.81
N LEU A 391 -6.55 -17.70 18.46
CA LEU A 391 -7.89 -18.15 18.86
C LEU A 391 -8.73 -18.55 17.63
N LEU A 392 -8.63 -17.80 16.54
CA LEU A 392 -9.30 -18.13 15.28
C LEU A 392 -8.74 -19.42 14.66
N GLN A 393 -7.42 -19.65 14.69
CA GLN A 393 -6.79 -20.89 14.23
C GLN A 393 -7.23 -22.10 15.08
N VAL A 394 -7.25 -21.96 16.41
CA VAL A 394 -7.73 -23.02 17.31
C VAL A 394 -9.19 -23.34 17.02
N LEU A 395 -10.04 -22.33 16.87
CA LEU A 395 -11.45 -22.55 16.52
C LEU A 395 -11.60 -23.14 15.11
N ALA A 396 -10.70 -22.86 14.17
CA ALA A 396 -10.70 -23.47 12.84
C ALA A 396 -10.44 -24.99 12.93
N VAL A 397 -9.45 -25.39 13.73
CA VAL A 397 -9.15 -26.81 14.00
C VAL A 397 -10.33 -27.48 14.71
N VAL A 398 -10.89 -26.85 15.73
CA VAL A 398 -12.08 -27.34 16.45
C VAL A 398 -13.24 -27.54 15.49
N THR A 399 -13.47 -26.59 14.57
CA THR A 399 -14.52 -26.69 13.55
C THR A 399 -14.28 -27.90 12.65
N ALA A 400 -13.08 -28.08 12.12
CA ALA A 400 -12.73 -29.21 11.25
C ALA A 400 -12.92 -30.56 11.97
N VAL A 401 -12.41 -30.70 13.21
CA VAL A 401 -12.58 -31.92 14.01
C VAL A 401 -14.06 -32.17 14.33
N ALA A 402 -14.80 -31.14 14.75
CA ALA A 402 -16.22 -31.25 15.05
C ALA A 402 -17.05 -31.62 13.80
N THR A 403 -16.64 -31.21 12.60
CA THR A 403 -17.25 -31.62 11.34
C THR A 403 -17.12 -33.14 11.14
N VAL A 404 -15.93 -33.70 11.37
CA VAL A 404 -15.70 -35.15 11.28
C VAL A 404 -16.54 -35.90 12.31
N LEU A 405 -16.55 -35.44 13.57
CA LEU A 405 -17.36 -36.05 14.63
C LEU A 405 -18.86 -35.99 14.31
N THR A 406 -19.34 -34.88 13.76
CA THR A 406 -20.72 -34.72 13.32
C THR A 406 -21.05 -35.69 12.17
N ALA A 407 -20.14 -35.89 11.23
CA ALA A 407 -20.31 -36.85 10.13
C ALA A 407 -20.43 -38.30 10.62
N LEU A 408 -19.62 -38.68 11.62
CA LEU A 408 -19.68 -40.00 12.25
C LEU A 408 -20.98 -40.17 13.06
N ALA A 409 -21.32 -39.18 13.90
CA ALA A 409 -22.53 -39.21 14.73
C ALA A 409 -23.82 -39.25 13.89
N ARG A 410 -23.84 -38.58 12.72
CA ARG A 410 -24.97 -38.59 11.77
C ARG A 410 -25.43 -39.99 11.39
N ARG A 411 -24.53 -40.99 11.38
CA ARG A 411 -24.87 -42.38 11.05
C ARG A 411 -25.85 -43.00 12.04
N ARG A 412 -25.88 -42.52 13.29
CA ARG A 412 -26.71 -43.03 14.39
C ARG A 412 -28.03 -42.25 14.58
N VAL A 413 -28.29 -41.20 13.77
CA VAL A 413 -29.45 -40.32 13.91
C VAL A 413 -30.64 -40.87 13.10
N THR A 414 -31.75 -41.12 13.78
CA THR A 414 -32.99 -41.64 13.18
C THR A 414 -33.98 -40.56 12.74
N ASP A 415 -33.98 -39.38 13.39
CA ASP A 415 -34.82 -38.24 12.99
C ASP A 415 -34.37 -37.67 11.63
N ARG A 416 -35.24 -37.74 10.62
CA ARG A 416 -34.95 -37.25 9.26
C ARG A 416 -34.55 -35.78 9.25
N GLY A 417 -35.20 -34.94 10.05
CA GLY A 417 -34.88 -33.52 10.13
C GLY A 417 -33.49 -33.26 10.72
N ALA A 418 -33.12 -33.94 11.80
CA ALA A 418 -31.79 -33.86 12.40
C ALA A 418 -30.70 -34.43 11.49
N ARG A 419 -31.01 -35.51 10.78
CA ARG A 419 -30.09 -36.10 9.80
C ARG A 419 -29.79 -35.15 8.64
N LEU A 420 -30.80 -34.47 8.11
CA LEU A 420 -30.64 -33.45 7.06
C LEU A 420 -29.82 -32.25 7.54
N ARG A 421 -30.12 -31.71 8.74
CA ARG A 421 -29.33 -30.60 9.31
C ARG A 421 -27.86 -30.98 9.52
N ALA A 422 -27.61 -32.17 10.05
CA ALA A 422 -26.25 -32.69 10.19
C ALA A 422 -25.57 -32.88 8.83
N ALA A 423 -26.30 -33.29 7.79
CA ALA A 423 -25.77 -33.38 6.42
C ALA A 423 -25.34 -32.01 5.88
N VAL A 424 -26.18 -30.98 6.07
CA VAL A 424 -25.84 -29.60 5.69
C VAL A 424 -24.58 -29.14 6.41
N LEU A 425 -24.51 -29.28 7.73
CA LEU A 425 -23.32 -28.89 8.50
C LEU A 425 -22.05 -29.64 8.10
N VAL A 426 -22.16 -30.93 7.77
CA VAL A 426 -21.00 -31.70 7.30
C VAL A 426 -20.54 -31.21 5.93
N ALA A 427 -21.45 -30.91 5.02
CA ALA A 427 -21.12 -30.31 3.72
C ALA A 427 -20.51 -28.92 3.86
N THR A 428 -21.07 -28.07 4.74
CA THR A 428 -20.52 -26.75 5.07
C THR A 428 -19.12 -26.87 5.67
N GLY A 429 -18.91 -27.79 6.62
CA GLY A 429 -17.59 -28.05 7.20
C GLY A 429 -16.58 -28.58 6.18
N ALA A 430 -17.02 -29.42 5.23
CA ALA A 430 -16.17 -29.90 4.14
C ALA A 430 -15.74 -28.78 3.19
N LEU A 431 -16.63 -27.82 2.90
CA LEU A 431 -16.31 -26.60 2.14
C LEU A 431 -15.39 -25.65 2.94
N PHE A 432 -15.60 -25.58 4.25
CA PHE A 432 -14.83 -24.71 5.15
C PHE A 432 -13.35 -25.06 5.18
N VAL A 433 -12.97 -26.35 5.19
CA VAL A 433 -11.56 -26.76 5.31
C VAL A 433 -10.65 -26.16 4.22
N PRO A 434 -10.90 -26.36 2.91
CA PRO A 434 -10.06 -25.77 1.87
C PRO A 434 -10.11 -24.23 1.88
N TRP A 435 -11.27 -23.64 2.21
CA TRP A 435 -11.40 -22.19 2.38
C TRP A 435 -10.53 -21.67 3.55
N ALA A 436 -10.50 -22.38 4.68
CA ALA A 436 -9.68 -22.01 5.84
C ALA A 436 -8.18 -22.17 5.57
N PHE A 437 -7.76 -23.17 4.78
CA PHE A 437 -6.39 -23.25 4.29
C PHE A 437 -6.05 -22.10 3.34
N TYR A 438 -6.95 -21.76 2.43
CA TYR A 438 -6.77 -20.64 1.50
C TYR A 438 -6.48 -19.33 2.24
N TRP A 439 -7.24 -19.05 3.32
CA TRP A 439 -7.09 -17.88 4.18
C TRP A 439 -6.03 -18.03 5.31
N GLY A 440 -5.29 -19.15 5.36
CA GLY A 440 -4.22 -19.36 6.36
C GLY A 440 -4.68 -19.74 7.77
N LEU A 441 -5.98 -19.91 8.02
CA LEU A 441 -6.53 -20.24 9.35
C LEU A 441 -6.20 -21.67 9.82
N LEU A 442 -5.85 -22.57 8.89
CA LEU A 442 -5.39 -23.94 9.19
C LEU A 442 -3.89 -24.12 8.89
N MET A 443 -3.15 -23.02 8.74
CA MET A 443 -1.70 -23.03 8.56
C MET A 443 -1.02 -22.36 9.75
N PRO A 444 0.19 -22.80 10.12
CA PRO A 444 0.88 -22.29 11.29
C PRO A 444 0.94 -20.77 11.29
#